data_AF-F7JQP1-F1
#
_entry.id   AF-F7JQP1-F1
#
_cell.length_a   1.000
_cell.length_b   1.000
_cell.length_c   1.000
_cell.angle_alpha   90.00
_cell.angle_beta   90.00
_cell.angle_gamma   90.00
#
_symmetry.space_group_name_H-M   'P 1'
#
loop_
_entity.id
_entity.type
_entity.pdbx_description
1 polymer ?
#
loop_
_entity_poly.entity_id
_entity_poly.type
_entity_poly.pdbx_seq_one_letter_code
_entity_poly.pdbx_strand_id
1 'polypeptide(L)' 'MDAIRAGYVSYVINTRAILSGVHYEDGVAIRSAATQNNITMLTSLDTVKVLLDVLEEVTIGVTTIDAE' A
#
# COMPACT_ATOMS: atom_id res chain seq x y z
N MET A 1 -0.04 -6.41 12.75
CA MET A 1 0.05 -7.75 12.13
C MET A 1 -1.32 -8.42 12.02
N ASP A 2 -2.17 -8.31 13.04
CA ASP A 2 -3.47 -8.99 13.04
C ASP A 2 -4.41 -8.51 11.93
N ALA A 3 -4.37 -7.23 11.56
CA ALA A 3 -5.16 -6.71 10.42
C ALA A 3 -4.79 -7.38 9.08
N ILE A 4 -3.51 -7.67 8.86
CA ILE A 4 -3.01 -8.37 7.65
C ILE A 4 -3.57 -9.81 7.64
N ARG A 5 -3.48 -10.50 8.78
CA ARG A 5 -3.93 -11.90 8.92
C ARG A 5 -5.45 -12.05 8.94
N ALA A 6 -6.17 -11.04 9.41
CA ALA A 6 -7.62 -11.01 9.43
C ALA A 6 -8.23 -10.67 8.05
N GLY A 7 -7.42 -10.36 7.05
CA GLY A 7 -7.88 -10.04 5.69
C GLY A 7 -8.45 -8.62 5.55
N TYR A 8 -8.19 -7.72 6.50
CA TYR A 8 -8.66 -6.33 6.45
C TYR A 8 -7.78 -5.43 5.56
N VAL A 9 -6.67 -5.95 5.05
CA VAL A 9 -5.69 -5.20 4.27
C VAL A 9 -5.63 -5.75 2.86
N SER A 10 -5.96 -4.94 1.86
CA SER A 10 -5.91 -5.33 0.44
C SER A 10 -4.58 -4.99 -0.23
N TYR A 11 -3.89 -3.97 0.25
CA TYR A 11 -2.59 -3.50 -0.27
C TYR A 11 -1.67 -3.11 0.88
N VAL A 12 -0.37 -3.36 0.71
CA VAL A 12 0.66 -2.87 1.63
C VAL A 12 1.71 -2.11 0.85
N ILE A 13 1.95 -0.86 1.25
CA ILE A 13 3.07 -0.06 0.76
C ILE A 13 4.19 -0.14 1.82
N ASN A 14 5.29 -0.79 1.47
CA ASN A 14 6.45 -0.91 2.34
C ASN A 14 7.73 -0.55 1.59
N THR A 15 8.06 0.72 1.63
CA THR A 15 9.27 1.26 1.01
C THR A 15 10.47 1.02 1.92
N ARG A 16 11.62 0.66 1.34
CA ARG A 16 12.83 0.47 2.13
C ARG A 16 13.44 1.84 2.45
N ALA A 17 13.50 2.21 3.72
CA ALA A 17 14.33 3.32 4.17
C ALA A 17 15.80 2.87 4.20
N ILE A 18 16.56 3.14 3.13
CA ILE A 18 17.99 2.75 3.03
C ILE A 18 18.82 3.39 4.15
N LEU A 19 18.39 4.55 4.66
CA LEU A 19 19.09 5.36 5.67
C LEU A 19 18.65 5.10 7.11
N SER A 20 17.56 4.35 7.34
CA SER A 20 17.09 4.02 8.69
C SER A 20 17.26 2.53 8.94
N GLY A 21 18.36 2.17 9.61
CA GLY A 21 18.63 0.79 10.03
C GLY A 21 17.62 0.25 11.06
N VAL A 22 16.81 1.13 11.66
CA VAL A 22 15.88 0.80 12.76
C VAL A 22 14.69 -0.04 12.30
N HIS A 23 14.23 0.14 11.06
CA HIS A 23 13.01 -0.53 10.56
C HIS A 23 13.29 -1.75 9.68
N TYR A 24 14.52 -2.27 9.68
CA TYR A 24 14.90 -3.37 8.79
C TYR A 24 14.13 -4.66 9.11
N GLU A 25 14.06 -5.04 10.39
CA GLU A 25 13.40 -6.26 10.85
C GLU A 25 11.87 -6.17 10.69
N ASP A 26 11.28 -5.04 11.07
CA ASP A 26 9.85 -4.80 10.93
C ASP A 26 9.40 -4.86 9.46
N GLY A 27 10.16 -4.24 8.56
CA GLY A 27 9.87 -4.28 7.13
C GLY A 27 9.91 -5.71 6.58
N VAL A 28 10.83 -6.55 7.05
CA VAL A 28 10.88 -7.97 6.67
C VAL A 28 9.65 -8.72 7.18
N ALA A 29 9.27 -8.51 8.45
CA ALA A 29 8.11 -9.15 9.05
C ALA A 29 6.80 -8.76 8.32
N ILE A 30 6.64 -7.48 7.97
CA ILE A 30 5.48 -6.98 7.22
C ILE A 30 5.40 -7.62 5.84
N ARG A 31 6.50 -7.59 5.07
CA ARG A 31 6.54 -8.19 3.73
C ARG A 31 6.24 -9.69 3.76
N SER A 32 6.83 -10.41 4.71
CA SER A 32 6.58 -11.84 4.90
C SER A 32 5.11 -12.13 5.20
N ALA A 33 4.51 -11.41 6.16
CA ALA A 33 3.11 -11.58 6.52
C ALA A 33 2.17 -11.27 5.33
N ALA A 34 2.42 -10.19 4.58
CA ALA A 34 1.61 -9.83 3.43
C ALA A 34 1.71 -10.86 2.29
N THR A 35 2.92 -11.33 1.95
CA THR A 35 3.14 -12.37 0.94
C THR A 35 2.44 -13.68 1.32
N GLN A 36 2.51 -14.09 2.58
CA GLN A 36 1.83 -15.30 3.07
C GLN A 36 0.30 -15.19 3.04
N ASN A 37 -0.24 -13.98 3.07
CA ASN A 37 -1.68 -13.72 3.06
C ASN A 37 -2.18 -13.27 1.67
N ASN A 38 -1.37 -13.45 0.60
CA ASN A 38 -1.69 -13.09 -0.78
C ASN A 38 -2.09 -11.61 -0.97
N ILE A 39 -1.51 -10.72 -0.16
CA ILE A 39 -1.76 -9.28 -0.24
C ILE A 39 -0.77 -8.64 -1.22
N THR A 40 -1.27 -7.74 -2.07
CA THR A 40 -0.42 -7.02 -3.03
C THR A 40 0.54 -6.08 -2.30
N MET A 41 1.84 -6.31 -2.52
CA MET A 41 2.94 -5.54 -1.92
C MET A 41 3.52 -4.54 -2.92
N LEU A 42 3.63 -3.27 -2.51
CA LEU A 42 4.27 -2.20 -3.26
C LEU A 42 5.49 -1.69 -2.48
N THR A 43 6.67 -1.77 -3.07
CA THR A 43 7.94 -1.40 -2.41
C THR A 43 8.57 -0.11 -2.94
N SER A 44 7.99 0.47 -3.99
CA SER A 44 8.41 1.73 -4.60
C SER A 44 7.24 2.72 -4.63
N LEU A 45 7.52 3.97 -4.26
CA LEU A 45 6.54 5.06 -4.38
C LEU A 45 6.27 5.44 -5.84
N ASP A 46 7.23 5.24 -6.75
CA ASP A 46 7.03 5.51 -8.17
C ASP A 46 5.96 4.58 -8.76
N THR A 47 5.94 3.31 -8.34
CA THR A 47 4.90 2.36 -8.73
C THR A 47 3.54 2.72 -8.14
N VAL A 48 3.51 3.20 -6.88
CA VAL A 48 2.27 3.69 -6.25
C VAL A 48 1.72 4.90 -7.00
N LYS A 49 2.59 5.82 -7.42
CA LYS A 49 2.18 7.01 -8.17
C LYS A 49 1.48 6.63 -9.48
N VAL A 50 2.10 5.78 -10.29
CA VAL A 50 1.49 5.31 -11.55
C VAL A 50 0.15 4.62 -11.30
N LEU A 51 0.04 3.81 -10.23
CA LEU A 51 -1.22 3.18 -9.85
C LEU A 51 -2.29 4.23 -9.52
N LEU A 52 -1.95 5.26 -8.75
CA LEU A 52 -2.89 6.33 -8.39
C LEU A 52 -3.31 7.15 -9.62
N ASP A 53 -2.39 7.46 -10.53
CA ASP A 53 -2.68 8.19 -11.77
C ASP A 53 -3.70 7.40 -12.63
N VAL A 54 -3.52 6.09 -12.76
CA VAL A 54 -4.48 5.22 -13.47
C VAL A 54 -5.81 5.14 -12.73
N LEU A 55 -5.80 5.01 -11.40
CA LEU A 55 -7.03 4.96 -10.60
C LEU A 55 -7.83 6.25 -10.73
N GLU A 56 -7.18 7.41 -10.78
CA GLU A 56 -7.82 8.70 -11.02
C GLU A 56 -8.43 8.76 -12.43
N GLU A 57 -7.73 8.27 -13.45
CA GLU A 57 -8.24 8.26 -14.84
C GLU A 57 -9.48 7.36 -15.01
N VAL A 58 -9.47 6.15 -14.42
CA VAL A 58 -10.58 5.18 -14.59
C VAL A 58 -11.74 5.43 -13.63
N THR A 59 -11.51 6.13 -12.52
CA THR A 59 -12.57 6.43 -11.55
C THR A 59 -13.33 7.67 -12.00
N ILE A 60 -14.62 7.51 -12.31
CA ILE A 60 -15.50 8.66 -12.54
C ILE A 60 -15.46 9.53 -11.29
N GLY A 61 -14.99 10.77 -11.41
CA GLY A 61 -14.97 11.72 -10.31
C GLY A 61 -16.39 11.91 -9.77
N VAL A 62 -16.69 11.29 -8.62
CA VAL A 62 -17.94 11.53 -7.91
C VAL A 62 -17.77 12.83 -7.15
N THR A 63 -18.20 13.94 -7.74
CA THR A 63 -18.35 15.20 -7.01
C THR A 63 -19.55 15.07 -6.07
N THR A 64 -19.39 15.52 -4.83
CA THR A 64 -20.56 15.73 -3.96
C THR A 64 -21.42 16.81 -4.57
N ILE A 65 -22.74 16.61 -4.56
CA ILE A 65 -23.72 17.54 -5.15
C ILE A 65 -23.62 18.95 -4.54
N ASP A 66 -23.05 19.07 -3.35
CA ASP A 66 -22.99 20.32 -2.56
C ASP A 66 -21.65 21.07 -2.67
N ALA A 67 -20.87 20.87 -3.74
CA ALA A 67 -19.72 21.72 -4.03
C ALA A 67 -20.21 23.04 -4.66
N GLU A 68 -20.63 23.98 -3.81
CA GLU A 68 -20.85 25.39 -4.18
C GLU A 68 -19.54 26.19 -4.22
#